data_AF-A0A4V1ZL61-F1
#
_entry.id   AF-A0A4V1ZL61-F1
#
_cell.length_a   1.000
_cell.length_b   1.000
_cell.length_c   1.000
_cell.angle_alpha   90.00
_cell.angle_beta   90.00
_cell.angle_gamma   90.00
#
_symmetry.space_group_name_H-M   'P 1'
#
loop_
_entity.id
_entity.type
_entity.pdbx_description
1 polymer ?
#
loop_
_entity_poly.entity_id
_entity_poly.type
_entity_poly.pdbx_seq_one_letter_code
_entity_poly.pdbx_strand_id
1 'polypeptide(L)'
;MQTDWQSEVRKFRDWAEPQIQIAEWECNYEHWDAIYTSVEEFLKTDSSLWSEQETEDLLYILARDWEFGTISESLKEHSSETAIYISEKSLDKSDFDARWQLADVLGYFPSDTRTEPLVRRFVDDEEEYVRRRALQSLVRLGAIGTEQLALREWNTEDDNQQWARMNALQIWRHINSSLLESHLLEAEASADKFPYLADFAHRLRKGEIDFA
;
A
#
# COMPACT_ATOMS: atom_id res chain seq x y z
N MET A 1 22.30 -14.26 21.05
CA MET A 1 21.30 -13.50 21.84
C MET A 1 20.22 -13.16 20.86
N GLN A 2 19.05 -13.75 21.02
CA GLN A 2 17.91 -13.43 20.16
C GLN A 2 17.57 -11.96 20.41
N THR A 3 17.51 -11.16 19.34
CA THR A 3 17.10 -9.77 19.44
C THR A 3 15.68 -9.72 20.03
N ASP A 4 15.46 -8.77 20.92
CA ASP A 4 14.24 -8.60 21.73
C ASP A 4 12.96 -8.66 20.86
N TRP A 5 13.02 -8.11 19.65
CA TRP A 5 11.87 -7.95 18.77
C TRP A 5 11.31 -9.25 18.16
N GLN A 6 12.15 -10.22 17.77
CA GLN A 6 11.66 -11.51 17.25
C GLN A 6 10.95 -12.33 18.34
N SER A 7 11.22 -12.05 19.61
CA SER A 7 10.43 -12.60 20.72
C SER A 7 9.01 -12.04 20.72
N GLU A 8 8.84 -10.74 20.48
CA GLU A 8 7.51 -10.12 20.41
C GLU A 8 6.70 -10.61 19.20
N VAL A 9 7.33 -10.76 18.03
CA VAL A 9 6.65 -11.33 16.86
C VAL A 9 6.22 -12.78 17.11
N ARG A 10 7.03 -13.58 17.81
CA ARG A 10 6.64 -14.95 18.18
C ARG A 10 5.46 -14.98 19.16
N LYS A 11 5.44 -14.10 20.16
CA LYS A 11 4.28 -13.98 21.07
C LYS A 11 3.01 -13.63 20.29
N PHE A 12 3.10 -12.75 19.29
CA PHE A 12 1.98 -12.46 18.41
C PHE A 12 1.53 -13.71 17.65
N ARG A 13 2.47 -14.46 17.04
CA ARG A 13 2.16 -15.70 16.31
C ARG A 13 1.48 -16.74 17.21
N ASP A 14 2.01 -16.97 18.40
CA ASP A 14 1.45 -17.91 19.37
C ASP A 14 0.03 -17.50 19.81
N TRP A 15 -0.21 -16.19 19.97
CA TRP A 15 -1.54 -15.65 20.25
C TRP A 15 -2.48 -15.75 19.05
N ALA A 16 -1.96 -15.57 17.82
CA ALA A 16 -2.72 -15.61 16.57
C ALA A 16 -3.16 -17.02 16.17
N GLU A 17 -2.35 -18.05 16.45
CA GLU A 17 -2.58 -19.43 16.03
C GLU A 17 -3.97 -19.99 16.41
N PRO A 18 -4.49 -19.84 17.65
CA PRO A 18 -5.80 -20.38 18.01
C PRO A 18 -6.98 -19.53 17.52
N GLN A 19 -6.76 -18.38 16.89
CA GLN A 19 -7.83 -17.43 16.58
C GLN A 19 -8.48 -17.69 15.23
N ILE A 20 -9.78 -17.37 15.16
CA ILE A 20 -10.49 -17.30 13.90
C ILE A 20 -10.19 -15.93 13.29
N GLN A 21 -9.45 -15.94 12.18
CA GLN A 21 -8.96 -14.74 11.51
C GLN A 21 -10.06 -14.14 10.63
N ILE A 22 -10.95 -13.36 11.25
CA ILE A 22 -12.07 -12.67 10.59
C ILE A 22 -12.06 -11.19 10.96
N ALA A 23 -12.33 -10.33 9.97
CA ALA A 23 -12.30 -8.87 10.14
C ALA A 23 -10.97 -8.42 10.77
N GLU A 24 -11.02 -7.46 11.69
CA GLU A 24 -9.88 -6.85 12.40
C GLU A 24 -9.50 -7.65 13.66
N TRP A 25 -9.34 -8.97 13.54
CA TRP A 25 -9.07 -9.82 14.70
C TRP A 25 -7.72 -9.48 15.34
N GLU A 26 -6.74 -9.05 14.55
CA GLU A 26 -5.40 -8.64 14.96
C GLU A 26 -5.43 -7.48 15.95
N CYS A 27 -6.44 -6.59 15.86
CA CYS A 27 -6.62 -5.44 16.75
C CYS A 27 -6.92 -5.86 18.19
N ASN A 28 -7.31 -7.11 18.42
CA ASN A 28 -7.53 -7.65 19.77
C ASN A 28 -6.23 -8.03 20.48
N TYR A 29 -5.06 -7.93 19.82
CA TYR A 29 -3.79 -8.18 20.49
C TYR A 29 -3.42 -7.02 21.41
N GLU A 30 -3.47 -7.25 22.73
CA GLU A 30 -3.25 -6.18 23.72
C GLU A 30 -1.79 -5.71 23.82
N HIS A 31 -0.84 -6.37 23.15
CA HIS A 31 0.60 -6.10 23.29
C HIS A 31 1.25 -5.54 22.00
N TRP A 32 0.46 -4.87 21.16
CA TRP A 32 0.98 -4.16 19.98
C TRP A 32 2.03 -3.10 20.34
N ASP A 33 1.93 -2.46 21.51
CA ASP A 33 2.89 -1.48 22.01
C ASP A 33 4.32 -2.06 22.14
N ALA A 34 4.44 -3.29 22.63
CA ALA A 34 5.72 -4.00 22.73
C ALA A 34 6.29 -4.34 21.34
N ILE A 35 5.44 -4.73 20.40
CA ILE A 35 5.82 -4.94 19.00
C ILE A 35 6.34 -3.65 18.40
N TYR A 36 5.57 -2.55 18.46
CA TYR A 36 5.97 -1.28 17.87
C TYR A 36 7.29 -0.78 18.44
N THR A 37 7.45 -0.82 19.77
CA THR A 37 8.69 -0.40 20.43
C THR A 37 9.89 -1.22 19.96
N SER A 38 9.71 -2.55 19.85
CA SER A 38 10.82 -3.43 19.48
C SER A 38 11.15 -3.39 17.97
N VAL A 39 10.14 -3.22 17.11
CA VAL A 39 10.31 -3.00 15.67
C VAL A 39 11.00 -1.66 15.41
N GLU A 40 10.61 -0.60 16.10
CA GLU A 40 11.25 0.72 16.02
C GLU A 40 12.76 0.63 16.32
N GLU A 41 13.16 -0.10 17.38
CA GLU A 41 14.59 -0.32 17.67
C GLU A 41 15.28 -1.20 16.61
N PHE A 42 14.58 -2.19 16.06
CA PHE A 42 15.10 -3.03 14.98
C PHE A 42 15.33 -2.24 13.68
N LEU A 43 14.42 -1.34 13.30
CA LEU A 43 14.53 -0.53 12.08
C LEU A 43 15.73 0.44 12.10
N LYS A 44 16.29 0.74 13.28
CA LYS A 44 17.53 1.53 13.44
C LYS A 44 18.80 0.74 13.06
N THR A 45 18.70 -0.58 12.90
CA THR A 45 19.83 -1.43 12.52
C THR A 45 20.07 -1.40 11.00
N ASP A 46 21.26 -1.82 10.57
CA ASP A 46 21.60 -1.88 9.14
C ASP A 46 20.85 -3.02 8.44
N SER A 47 19.93 -2.67 7.53
CA SER A 47 19.08 -3.61 6.80
C SER A 47 19.86 -4.60 5.93
N SER A 48 21.10 -4.29 5.55
CA SER A 48 21.97 -5.22 4.82
C SER A 48 22.44 -6.41 5.66
N LEU A 49 22.27 -6.34 6.98
CA LEU A 49 22.66 -7.38 7.94
C LEU A 49 21.48 -8.23 8.41
N TRP A 50 20.25 -7.90 8.03
CA TRP A 50 19.07 -8.64 8.45
C TRP A 50 19.10 -10.06 7.89
N SER A 51 18.79 -11.02 8.75
CA SER A 51 18.57 -12.40 8.33
C SER A 51 17.27 -12.53 7.53
N GLU A 52 17.13 -13.64 6.81
CA GLU A 52 15.90 -14.00 6.11
C GLU A 52 14.71 -14.06 7.08
N GLN A 53 14.88 -14.70 8.23
CA GLN A 53 13.84 -14.78 9.26
C GLN A 53 13.44 -13.40 9.81
N GLU A 54 14.39 -12.49 10.02
CA GLU A 54 14.09 -11.12 10.45
C GLU A 54 13.33 -10.36 9.37
N THR A 55 13.66 -10.57 8.11
CA THR A 55 12.92 -9.98 6.98
C THR A 55 11.49 -10.52 6.92
N GLU A 56 11.32 -11.83 7.04
CA GLU A 56 10.00 -12.50 7.05
C GLU A 56 9.15 -12.10 8.25
N ASP A 57 9.74 -11.96 9.44
CA ASP A 57 9.04 -11.53 10.64
C ASP A 57 8.55 -10.09 10.52
N LEU A 58 9.36 -9.19 9.94
CA LEU A 58 8.94 -7.81 9.69
C LEU A 58 7.80 -7.74 8.66
N LEU A 59 7.91 -8.48 7.54
CA LEU A 59 6.83 -8.55 6.54
C LEU A 59 5.54 -9.13 7.12
N TYR A 60 5.67 -10.19 7.93
CA TYR A 60 4.52 -10.79 8.60
C TYR A 60 3.83 -9.79 9.51
N ILE A 61 4.56 -9.11 10.40
CA ILE A 61 3.92 -8.24 11.38
C ILE A 61 3.42 -6.93 10.74
N LEU A 62 4.11 -6.41 9.72
CA LEU A 62 3.65 -5.29 8.91
C LEU A 62 2.28 -5.61 8.28
N ALA A 63 2.11 -6.81 7.72
CA ALA A 63 0.84 -7.22 7.14
C ALA A 63 -0.33 -7.30 8.15
N ARG A 64 -0.06 -7.35 9.46
CA ARG A 64 -1.09 -7.39 10.51
C ARG A 64 -1.33 -6.03 11.17
N ASP A 65 -0.44 -5.07 10.93
CA ASP A 65 -0.56 -3.69 11.40
C ASP A 65 -1.22 -2.78 10.34
N TRP A 66 -2.11 -3.32 9.53
CA TRP A 66 -2.71 -2.57 8.43
C TRP A 66 -3.78 -1.54 8.90
N GLU A 67 -4.40 -1.78 10.06
CA GLU A 67 -5.44 -0.89 10.64
C GLU A 67 -4.82 0.34 11.33
N PHE A 68 -3.74 0.17 12.11
CA PHE A 68 -3.08 1.29 12.78
C PHE A 68 -1.96 1.91 11.94
N GLY A 69 -1.30 1.11 11.09
CA GLY A 69 -0.24 1.57 10.19
C GLY A 69 1.01 2.10 10.90
N THR A 70 1.23 1.71 12.17
CA THR A 70 2.32 2.25 13.00
C THR A 70 3.70 1.88 12.45
N ILE A 71 3.88 0.63 12.02
CA ILE A 71 5.11 0.12 11.41
C ILE A 71 5.37 0.81 10.06
N SER A 72 4.31 1.05 9.28
CA SER A 72 4.42 1.82 8.04
C SER A 72 4.88 3.26 8.29
N GLU A 73 4.37 3.92 9.33
CA GLU A 73 4.85 5.25 9.73
C GLU A 73 6.30 5.21 10.19
N SER A 74 6.68 4.24 11.05
CA SER A 74 8.09 4.04 11.43
C SER A 74 8.99 3.85 10.20
N LEU A 75 8.58 3.05 9.21
CA LEU A 75 9.35 2.86 7.98
C LEU A 75 9.55 4.18 7.20
N LYS A 76 8.57 5.10 7.18
CA LYS A 76 8.69 6.42 6.52
C LYS A 76 9.66 7.35 7.24
N GLU A 77 9.78 7.24 8.55
CA GLU A 77 10.69 8.05 9.38
C GLU A 77 12.15 7.55 9.33
N HIS A 78 12.35 6.30 8.90
CA HIS A 78 13.67 5.69 8.73
C HIS A 78 14.25 5.92 7.32
N SER A 79 15.40 5.32 7.03
CA SER A 79 16.10 5.52 5.75
C SER A 79 15.33 4.91 4.57
N SER A 80 15.41 5.59 3.41
CA SER A 80 14.89 5.06 2.13
C SER A 80 15.52 3.71 1.78
N GLU A 81 16.78 3.48 2.18
CA GLU A 81 17.49 2.21 1.95
C GLU A 81 16.80 1.03 2.65
N THR A 82 16.35 1.22 3.89
CA THR A 82 15.57 0.22 4.62
C THR A 82 14.24 -0.06 3.94
N ALA A 83 13.50 0.99 3.56
CA ALA A 83 12.22 0.86 2.87
C ALA A 83 12.36 0.17 1.51
N ILE A 84 13.39 0.50 0.73
CA ILE A 84 13.70 -0.14 -0.55
C ILE A 84 14.05 -1.62 -0.33
N TYR A 85 14.94 -1.93 0.63
CA TYR A 85 15.33 -3.31 0.92
C TYR A 85 14.12 -4.20 1.24
N ILE A 86 13.28 -3.78 2.21
CA ILE A 86 12.12 -4.59 2.61
C ILE A 86 11.07 -4.70 1.49
N SER A 87 10.93 -3.64 0.68
CA SER A 87 10.05 -3.64 -0.50
C SER A 87 10.56 -4.57 -1.61
N GLU A 88 11.87 -4.65 -1.84
CA GLU A 88 12.43 -5.63 -2.78
C GLU A 88 12.14 -7.07 -2.33
N LYS A 89 12.15 -7.32 -1.01
CA LYS A 89 11.86 -8.63 -0.41
C LYS A 89 10.37 -8.99 -0.43
N SER A 90 9.48 -8.01 -0.36
CA SER A 90 8.03 -8.27 -0.35
C SER A 90 7.47 -8.72 -1.70
N LEU A 91 8.17 -8.46 -2.80
CA LEU A 91 7.72 -8.83 -4.14
C LEU A 91 7.60 -10.35 -4.34
N ASP A 92 8.31 -11.15 -3.54
CA ASP A 92 8.31 -12.61 -3.64
C ASP A 92 7.38 -13.25 -2.59
N LYS A 93 6.07 -13.30 -2.89
CA LYS A 93 5.03 -14.01 -2.12
C LYS A 93 4.81 -13.56 -0.67
N SER A 94 5.14 -12.31 -0.31
CA SER A 94 4.66 -11.78 0.97
C SER A 94 3.15 -11.59 0.94
N ASP A 95 2.54 -11.46 2.11
CA ASP A 95 1.13 -11.08 2.24
C ASP A 95 0.85 -9.77 1.49
N PHE A 96 -0.29 -9.67 0.80
CA PHE A 96 -0.65 -8.48 0.03
C PHE A 96 -0.82 -7.26 0.94
N ASP A 97 -1.18 -7.48 2.21
CA ASP A 97 -1.31 -6.41 3.19
C ASP A 97 0.02 -5.72 3.50
N ALA A 98 1.14 -6.45 3.47
CA ALA A 98 2.46 -5.84 3.52
C ALA A 98 2.82 -5.14 2.20
N ARG A 99 2.48 -5.74 1.04
CA ARG A 99 2.87 -5.20 -0.27
C ARG A 99 2.24 -3.84 -0.54
N TRP A 100 0.95 -3.65 -0.26
CA TRP A 100 0.30 -2.37 -0.51
C TRP A 100 0.83 -1.27 0.43
N GLN A 101 1.12 -1.63 1.68
CA GLN A 101 1.72 -0.72 2.66
C GLN A 101 3.11 -0.27 2.20
N LEU A 102 3.95 -1.21 1.76
CA LEU A 102 5.29 -0.90 1.24
C LEU A 102 5.24 -0.08 -0.05
N ALA A 103 4.32 -0.39 -0.96
CA ALA A 103 4.08 0.44 -2.14
C ALA A 103 3.72 1.88 -1.76
N ASP A 104 2.90 2.08 -0.72
CA ASP A 104 2.53 3.40 -0.20
C ASP A 104 3.72 4.13 0.44
N VAL A 105 4.44 3.46 1.34
CA VAL A 105 5.64 3.95 2.04
C VAL A 105 6.69 4.49 1.05
N LEU A 106 6.96 3.76 -0.03
CA LEU A 106 7.91 4.21 -1.06
C LEU A 106 7.55 5.56 -1.68
N GLY A 107 6.27 5.91 -1.76
CA GLY A 107 5.80 7.18 -2.30
C GLY A 107 6.11 8.40 -1.43
N TYR A 108 6.68 8.21 -0.24
CA TYR A 108 7.11 9.29 0.67
C TYR A 108 8.63 9.58 0.61
N PHE A 109 9.38 8.78 -0.16
CA PHE A 109 10.81 9.00 -0.37
C PHE A 109 11.09 9.77 -1.66
N PRO A 110 12.30 10.34 -1.83
CA PRO A 110 12.69 10.96 -3.09
C PRO A 110 12.54 10.01 -4.28
N SER A 111 12.04 10.56 -5.39
CA SER A 111 11.97 9.84 -6.67
C SER A 111 13.37 9.69 -7.29
N ASP A 112 14.13 8.72 -6.79
CA ASP A 112 15.46 8.38 -7.27
C ASP A 112 15.44 7.16 -8.21
N THR A 113 16.64 6.76 -8.65
CA THR A 113 16.83 5.65 -9.60
C THR A 113 16.44 4.26 -9.08
N ARG A 114 16.08 4.13 -7.79
CA ARG A 114 15.67 2.87 -7.17
C ARG A 114 14.20 2.91 -6.72
N THR A 115 13.77 4.01 -6.11
CA THR A 115 12.42 4.16 -5.56
C THR A 115 11.34 4.08 -6.64
N GLU A 116 11.40 4.93 -7.68
CA GLU A 116 10.35 4.92 -8.71
C GLU A 116 10.29 3.59 -9.47
N PRO A 117 11.41 2.99 -9.93
CA PRO A 117 11.37 1.68 -10.57
C PRO A 117 10.79 0.59 -9.68
N LEU A 118 11.04 0.64 -8.37
CA LEU A 118 10.48 -0.33 -7.42
C LEU A 118 8.97 -0.15 -7.25
N VAL A 119 8.47 1.09 -7.13
CA VAL A 119 7.03 1.38 -7.12
C VAL A 119 6.37 0.85 -8.39
N ARG A 120 7.02 1.01 -9.56
CA ARG A 120 6.50 0.47 -10.83
C ARG A 120 6.37 -1.05 -10.83
N ARG A 121 7.19 -1.78 -10.08
CA ARG A 121 7.02 -3.25 -9.94
C ARG A 121 5.71 -3.59 -9.21
N PHE A 122 5.31 -2.80 -8.21
CA PHE A 122 4.02 -2.98 -7.52
C PHE A 122 2.80 -2.59 -8.38
N VAL A 123 2.98 -1.79 -9.44
CA VAL A 123 1.90 -1.49 -10.39
C VAL A 123 1.52 -2.72 -11.23
N ASP A 124 2.38 -3.73 -11.31
CA ASP A 124 2.11 -5.00 -12.00
C ASP A 124 1.72 -6.14 -11.04
N ASP A 125 1.36 -5.82 -9.79
CA ASP A 125 0.94 -6.78 -8.78
C ASP A 125 -0.40 -7.46 -9.14
N GLU A 126 -0.58 -8.71 -8.71
CA GLU A 126 -1.82 -9.46 -8.96
C GLU A 126 -3.02 -8.88 -8.18
N GLU A 127 -2.78 -8.27 -7.03
CA GLU A 127 -3.82 -7.69 -6.18
C GLU A 127 -4.12 -6.24 -6.57
N GLU A 128 -5.38 -5.95 -6.92
CA GLU A 128 -5.82 -4.60 -7.32
C GLU A 128 -5.45 -3.55 -6.29
N TYR A 129 -5.58 -3.88 -5.00
CA TYR A 129 -5.32 -2.92 -3.95
C TYR A 129 -3.85 -2.50 -3.90
N VAL A 130 -2.93 -3.43 -4.16
CA VAL A 130 -1.49 -3.14 -4.25
C VAL A 130 -1.23 -2.24 -5.46
N ARG A 131 -1.77 -2.58 -6.64
CA ARG A 131 -1.63 -1.75 -7.86
C ARG A 131 -2.15 -0.32 -7.63
N ARG A 132 -3.30 -0.19 -6.97
CA ARG A 132 -3.92 1.08 -6.63
C ARG A 132 -3.02 1.96 -5.76
N ARG A 133 -2.47 1.40 -4.68
CA ARG A 133 -1.55 2.12 -3.77
C ARG A 133 -0.25 2.50 -4.48
N ALA A 134 0.28 1.62 -5.32
CA ALA A 134 1.47 1.91 -6.12
C ALA A 134 1.24 3.09 -7.09
N LEU A 135 0.09 3.16 -7.75
CA LEU A 135 -0.24 4.31 -8.61
C LEU A 135 -0.34 5.63 -7.83
N GLN A 136 -0.91 5.62 -6.62
CA GLN A 136 -0.95 6.80 -5.75
C GLN A 136 0.46 7.25 -5.38
N SER A 137 1.37 6.32 -5.09
CA SER A 137 2.78 6.61 -4.87
C SER A 137 3.45 7.22 -6.09
N LEU A 138 3.20 6.70 -7.30
CA LEU A 138 3.74 7.29 -8.55
C LEU A 138 3.28 8.73 -8.76
N VAL A 139 2.04 9.08 -8.38
CA VAL A 139 1.58 10.47 -8.40
C VAL A 139 2.39 11.33 -7.43
N ARG A 140 2.58 10.90 -6.17
CA ARG A 140 3.38 11.63 -5.18
C ARG A 140 4.84 11.82 -5.62
N LEU A 141 5.40 10.82 -6.30
CA LEU A 141 6.76 10.86 -6.85
C LEU A 141 6.87 11.73 -8.11
N GLY A 142 5.76 12.22 -8.67
CA GLY A 142 5.76 12.98 -9.93
C GLY A 142 6.17 12.14 -11.14
N ALA A 143 5.95 10.82 -11.09
CA ALA A 143 6.44 9.89 -12.09
C ALA A 143 5.76 10.11 -13.46
N ILE A 144 6.58 10.20 -14.51
CA ILE A 144 6.10 10.38 -15.88
C ILE A 144 5.36 9.12 -16.33
N GLY A 145 4.27 9.29 -17.08
CA GLY A 145 3.48 8.16 -17.62
C GLY A 145 2.47 7.57 -16.64
N THR A 146 2.33 8.12 -15.44
CA THR A 146 1.28 7.73 -14.47
C THR A 146 -0.13 7.84 -15.05
N GLU A 147 -0.38 8.81 -15.93
CA GLU A 147 -1.64 8.93 -16.68
C GLU A 147 -1.99 7.64 -17.47
N GLN A 148 -0.99 7.07 -18.15
CA GLN A 148 -1.17 5.89 -19.00
C GLN A 148 -1.28 4.61 -18.18
N LEU A 149 -0.60 4.54 -17.04
CA LEU A 149 -0.77 3.44 -16.10
C LEU A 149 -2.17 3.47 -15.46
N ALA A 150 -2.68 4.64 -15.09
CA ALA A 150 -4.06 4.80 -14.62
C ALA A 150 -5.08 4.42 -15.70
N LEU A 151 -4.81 4.74 -16.97
CA LEU A 151 -5.64 4.29 -18.10
C LEU A 151 -5.60 2.78 -18.30
N ARG A 152 -4.44 2.14 -18.10
CA ARG A 152 -4.33 0.69 -18.10
C ARG A 152 -5.22 0.09 -17.01
N GLU A 153 -5.10 0.56 -15.77
CA GLU A 153 -5.92 0.07 -14.65
C GLU A 153 -7.42 0.34 -14.83
N TRP A 154 -7.81 1.46 -15.44
CA TRP A 154 -9.21 1.72 -15.80
C TRP A 154 -9.82 0.61 -16.69
N ASN A 155 -8.99 0.08 -17.59
CA ASN A 155 -9.37 -0.94 -18.58
C ASN A 155 -9.15 -2.39 -18.09
N THR A 156 -8.45 -2.59 -16.97
CA THR A 156 -8.28 -3.91 -16.37
C THR A 156 -9.63 -4.45 -15.90
N GLU A 157 -9.97 -5.66 -16.30
CA GLU A 157 -11.15 -6.38 -15.81
C GLU A 157 -10.76 -7.16 -14.54
N ASP A 158 -11.37 -6.77 -13.42
CA ASP A 158 -11.11 -7.28 -12.07
C ASP A 158 -12.43 -7.20 -11.29
N ASP A 159 -12.62 -8.06 -10.28
CA ASP A 159 -13.77 -7.97 -9.38
C ASP A 159 -13.82 -6.61 -8.65
N ASN A 160 -12.65 -5.97 -8.52
CA ASN A 160 -12.47 -4.65 -7.94
C ASN A 160 -12.44 -3.49 -8.95
N GLN A 161 -12.90 -3.69 -10.18
CA GLN A 161 -12.81 -2.69 -11.26
C GLN A 161 -13.41 -1.32 -10.91
N GLN A 162 -14.49 -1.24 -10.12
CA GLN A 162 -15.07 0.07 -9.76
C GLN A 162 -14.10 0.92 -8.93
N TRP A 163 -13.34 0.28 -8.03
CA TRP A 163 -12.41 0.94 -7.13
C TRP A 163 -11.15 1.39 -7.86
N ALA A 164 -10.65 0.56 -8.79
CA ALA A 164 -9.56 0.92 -9.70
C ALA A 164 -9.93 2.15 -10.54
N ARG A 165 -11.15 2.18 -11.08
CA ARG A 165 -11.66 3.31 -11.87
C ARG A 165 -11.83 4.59 -11.05
N MET A 166 -12.32 4.50 -9.81
CA MET A 166 -12.38 5.65 -8.89
C MET A 166 -10.98 6.22 -8.65
N ASN A 167 -9.99 5.36 -8.43
CA ASN A 167 -8.59 5.79 -8.26
C ASN A 167 -8.02 6.43 -9.53
N ALA A 168 -8.31 5.89 -10.71
CA ALA A 168 -7.88 6.51 -11.97
C ALA A 168 -8.45 7.92 -12.15
N LEU A 169 -9.73 8.16 -11.80
CA LEU A 169 -10.33 9.50 -11.81
C LEU A 169 -9.62 10.46 -10.85
N GLN A 170 -9.27 9.99 -9.65
CA GLN A 170 -8.50 10.79 -8.67
C GLN A 170 -7.12 11.14 -9.20
N ILE A 171 -6.41 10.17 -9.78
CA ILE A 171 -5.09 10.37 -10.38
C ILE A 171 -5.17 11.41 -11.48
N TRP A 172 -6.10 11.24 -12.42
CA TRP A 172 -6.29 12.17 -13.53
C TRP A 172 -6.68 13.56 -13.07
N ARG A 173 -7.46 13.68 -11.99
CA ARG A 173 -7.74 14.96 -11.34
C ARG A 173 -6.48 15.60 -10.79
N HIS A 174 -5.69 14.86 -10.02
CA HIS A 174 -4.47 15.35 -9.38
C HIS A 174 -3.43 15.83 -10.41
N ILE A 175 -3.22 15.06 -11.48
CA ILE A 175 -2.22 15.38 -12.52
C ILE A 175 -2.77 16.31 -13.62
N ASN A 176 -4.00 16.82 -13.48
CA ASN A 176 -4.70 17.64 -14.48
C ASN A 176 -4.74 16.99 -15.88
N SER A 177 -5.02 15.69 -15.93
CA SER A 177 -5.10 14.91 -17.18
C SER A 177 -6.31 15.32 -18.02
N SER A 178 -6.10 15.37 -19.33
CA SER A 178 -7.18 15.59 -20.32
C SER A 178 -8.18 14.42 -20.40
N LEU A 179 -7.84 13.25 -19.87
CA LEU A 179 -8.71 12.07 -19.86
C LEU A 179 -9.88 12.23 -18.88
N LEU A 180 -9.72 13.05 -17.84
CA LEU A 180 -10.65 13.14 -16.70
C LEU A 180 -12.11 13.34 -17.13
N GLU A 181 -12.41 14.38 -17.92
CA GLU A 181 -13.79 14.74 -18.24
C GLU A 181 -14.53 13.64 -19.00
N SER A 182 -13.85 13.03 -19.99
CA SER A 182 -14.44 11.93 -20.76
C SER A 182 -14.76 10.71 -19.90
N HIS A 183 -13.87 10.38 -18.95
CA HIS A 183 -14.04 9.21 -18.09
C HIS A 183 -14.99 9.47 -16.91
N LEU A 184 -15.16 10.72 -16.46
CA LEU A 184 -16.23 11.09 -15.53
C LEU A 184 -17.60 10.82 -16.17
N LEU A 185 -17.79 11.21 -17.43
CA LEU A 185 -19.04 10.94 -18.17
C LEU A 185 -19.27 9.43 -18.38
N GLU A 186 -18.23 8.68 -18.71
CA GLU A 186 -18.32 7.21 -18.81
C GLU A 186 -18.71 6.58 -17.47
N ALA A 187 -18.08 7.00 -16.37
CA ALA A 187 -18.40 6.53 -15.02
C ALA A 187 -19.86 6.81 -14.64
N GLU A 188 -20.33 8.05 -14.80
CA GLU A 188 -21.72 8.43 -14.50
C GLU A 188 -22.74 7.61 -15.31
N ALA A 189 -22.43 7.33 -16.59
CA ALA A 189 -23.29 6.53 -17.47
C ALA A 189 -23.29 5.02 -17.13
N SER A 190 -22.37 4.56 -16.28
CA SER A 190 -22.19 3.16 -15.93
C SER A 190 -22.93 2.72 -14.65
N ALA A 191 -23.84 3.54 -14.12
CA ALA A 191 -24.50 3.33 -12.82
C ALA A 191 -25.18 1.96 -12.66
N ASP A 192 -25.69 1.37 -13.74
CA ASP A 192 -26.30 0.03 -13.72
C ASP A 192 -25.30 -1.08 -13.37
N LYS A 193 -24.02 -0.91 -13.76
CA LYS A 193 -22.93 -1.87 -13.52
C LYS A 193 -22.05 -1.46 -12.33
N PHE A 194 -21.77 -0.17 -12.18
CA PHE A 194 -20.87 0.39 -11.17
C PHE A 194 -21.53 1.57 -10.42
N PRO A 195 -22.50 1.30 -9.55
CA PRO A 195 -23.26 2.35 -8.87
C PRO A 195 -22.38 3.27 -8.01
N TYR A 196 -21.37 2.71 -7.32
CA TYR A 196 -20.47 3.50 -6.48
C TYR A 196 -19.51 4.36 -7.31
N LEU A 197 -19.01 3.85 -8.44
CA LEU A 197 -18.19 4.63 -9.38
C LEU A 197 -19.00 5.80 -9.96
N ALA A 198 -20.26 5.57 -10.34
CA ALA A 198 -21.13 6.59 -10.89
C ALA A 198 -21.42 7.71 -9.87
N ASP A 199 -21.76 7.35 -8.62
CA ASP A 199 -21.93 8.33 -7.53
C ASP A 199 -20.64 9.10 -7.27
N PHE A 200 -19.51 8.39 -7.21
CA PHE A 200 -18.21 8.99 -7.00
C PHE A 200 -17.85 10.00 -8.08
N ALA A 201 -18.00 9.64 -9.35
CA ALA A 201 -17.73 10.52 -10.47
C ALA A 201 -18.63 11.76 -10.45
N HIS A 202 -19.91 11.59 -10.09
CA HIS A 202 -20.86 12.69 -9.95
C HIS A 202 -20.41 13.71 -8.90
N ARG A 203 -20.04 13.22 -7.71
CA ARG A 203 -19.59 14.05 -6.59
C ARG A 203 -18.23 14.70 -6.87
N LEU A 204 -17.31 13.98 -7.51
CA LEU A 204 -16.01 14.51 -7.91
C LEU A 204 -16.16 15.65 -8.92
N ARG A 205 -17.01 15.50 -9.94
CA ARG A 205 -17.26 16.56 -10.94
C ARG A 205 -17.91 17.81 -10.33
N LYS A 206 -18.73 17.65 -9.30
CA LYS A 206 -19.32 18.76 -8.54
C LYS A 206 -18.37 19.42 -7.54
N GLY A 207 -17.18 18.85 -7.31
CA GLY A 207 -16.25 19.33 -6.28
C GLY A 207 -16.73 19.06 -4.85
N GLU A 208 -17.61 18.05 -4.66
CA GLU A 208 -18.12 17.64 -3.34
C GLU A 208 -17.15 16.69 -2.63
N ILE A 209 -16.12 16.23 -3.33
CA ILE A 209 -15.04 15.42 -2.79
C ILE A 209 -13.74 16.11 -3.21
N ASP A 210 -12.96 16.52 -2.21
CA ASP A 210 -11.60 17.00 -2.39
C ASP A 210 -10.68 16.03 -1.65
N PHE A 211 -9.60 15.62 -2.31
CA PHE A 211 -8.59 14.75 -1.71
C PHE A 211 -7.37 15.61 -1.37
N ALA A 212 -7.03 15.65 -0.08
CA ALA A 212 -5.80 16.23 0.44
C ALA A 212 -4.63 15.26 0.29
#